data_AF-A0A1H8XA73-F1
#
_entry.id   AF-A0A1H8XA73-F1
#
_cell.length_a   1.000
_cell.length_b   1.000
_cell.length_c   1.000
_cell.angle_alpha   90.00
_cell.angle_beta   90.00
_cell.angle_gamma   90.00
#
_symmetry.space_group_name_H-M   'P 1'
#
loop_
_entity.id
_entity.type
_entity.pdbx_description
1 polymer ?
#
loop_
_entity_poly.entity_id
_entity_poly.type
_entity_poly.pdbx_seq_one_letter_code
_entity_poly.pdbx_strand_id
1 'polypeptide(L)'
;MCNYILSKNFFIALLLAALNGICYAQQPGFNPVIPDYSADPSVVTFNGVYYLYGTSDIDQKLDRMGPPVVWKSPDLINWSYNGNILPVIDWSKPYTYKDRNGADKTGYFRFWAPGKVFKKDGAYQMFATIVKPDGQVGTYLLAAAIPEGPFHFTNGTGVYFNEPEKAGQETKPVANDIDGDPFVDDDGSAYLVWRKRNISKLSPDWKTLTGDKILIQTSRSGYSEGPFLFKRKGIYYYVYTLSGGSNYVYAYMMSKTGPLGPYSAPSGPDIILQSDIAANVWGPGHGNVFEMPGTGQYVFFYLEYGNGYTTRQVFANKLDFNADGTIKPVKVNRAGIGSLLKNSYPVAIKPVAVKASGFKPDSLIKSIIDTAISGIAGIAPRDKGEGVVAVQRIMNGKPENAVDGNNGTFWMASGKDTQPWLEADLGSPKKINRCELYFVASTLGHTWKLEKSTDGKKWLTVKTNTETVVRSPEVAGKIGLARYVRVTILSGAPGLWEMKLY
;
A
#
# COMPACT_ATOMS: atom_id res chain seq x y z
N MET A 1 -8.09 -54.31 -64.53
CA MET A 1 -9.44 -54.03 -63.99
C MET A 1 -9.39 -52.73 -63.21
N CYS A 2 -10.24 -51.78 -63.58
CA CYS A 2 -10.69 -50.56 -62.87
C CYS A 2 -9.63 -49.70 -62.12
N ASN A 3 -9.24 -48.54 -62.64
CA ASN A 3 -9.93 -47.24 -62.53
C ASN A 3 -9.59 -46.47 -61.23
N TYR A 4 -8.83 -45.38 -61.30
CA TYR A 4 -9.37 -44.00 -61.38
C TYR A 4 -8.26 -42.94 -61.31
N ILE A 5 -8.39 -41.99 -62.23
CA ILE A 5 -7.70 -40.71 -62.33
C ILE A 5 -8.15 -39.79 -61.18
N LEU A 6 -7.24 -38.96 -60.63
CA LEU A 6 -7.50 -37.55 -60.33
C LEU A 6 -6.22 -36.79 -59.94
N SER A 7 -5.77 -35.96 -60.86
CA SER A 7 -4.86 -34.83 -60.67
C SER A 7 -5.42 -33.82 -59.66
N LYS A 8 -4.58 -33.17 -58.84
CA LYS A 8 -4.79 -31.78 -58.42
C LYS A 8 -3.54 -31.09 -57.87
N ASN A 9 -3.25 -29.96 -58.52
CA ASN A 9 -2.27 -28.91 -58.25
C ASN A 9 -1.97 -28.63 -56.77
N PHE A 10 -0.68 -28.58 -56.44
CA PHE A 10 -0.16 -28.00 -55.21
C PHE A 10 -0.20 -26.46 -55.31
N PHE A 11 -1.14 -25.82 -54.62
CA PHE A 11 -1.06 -24.40 -54.26
C PHE A 11 -0.46 -24.32 -52.85
N ILE A 12 0.78 -23.85 -52.74
CA ILE A 12 1.39 -23.48 -51.45
C ILE A 12 0.89 -22.06 -51.13
N ALA A 13 -0.06 -21.96 -50.21
CA ALA A 13 -0.43 -20.69 -49.59
C ALA A 13 0.55 -20.39 -48.45
N LEU A 14 1.41 -19.40 -48.65
CA LEU A 14 2.27 -18.85 -47.60
C LEU A 14 1.39 -18.03 -46.64
N LEU A 15 1.04 -18.59 -45.49
CA LEU A 15 0.40 -17.85 -44.41
C LEU A 15 1.49 -17.07 -43.64
N LEU A 16 1.68 -15.79 -43.97
CA LEU A 16 2.40 -14.86 -43.10
C LEU A 16 1.53 -14.54 -41.88
N ALA A 17 1.66 -15.35 -40.84
CA ALA A 17 1.18 -14.99 -39.51
C ALA A 17 2.13 -13.91 -38.95
N ALA A 18 1.76 -12.65 -39.13
CA ALA A 18 2.33 -11.55 -38.37
C ALA A 18 1.92 -11.71 -36.90
N LEU A 19 2.74 -12.44 -36.13
CA LEU A 19 2.71 -12.42 -34.67
C LEU A 19 3.05 -10.99 -34.25
N ASN A 20 2.02 -10.16 -34.03
CA ASN A 20 2.12 -8.99 -33.18
C ASN A 20 2.37 -9.50 -31.76
N GLY A 21 3.62 -9.88 -31.48
CA GLY A 21 4.08 -10.13 -30.12
C GLY A 21 3.92 -8.83 -29.35
N ILE A 22 2.89 -8.75 -28.51
CA ILE A 22 2.79 -7.71 -27.49
C ILE A 22 3.97 -7.97 -26.56
N CYS A 23 5.04 -7.21 -26.74
CA CYS A 23 6.21 -7.28 -25.88
C CYS A 23 5.83 -6.64 -24.55
N TYR A 24 5.65 -7.47 -23.51
CA TYR A 24 5.46 -6.99 -22.15
C TYR A 24 6.83 -6.62 -21.59
N ALA A 25 7.13 -5.33 -21.50
CA ALA A 25 8.34 -4.85 -20.83
C ALA A 25 8.19 -5.04 -19.31
N GLN A 26 9.23 -5.60 -18.68
CA GLN A 26 9.35 -5.69 -17.24
C GLN A 26 9.65 -4.28 -16.68
N GLN A 27 8.88 -3.84 -15.68
CA GLN A 27 9.09 -2.54 -15.03
C GLN A 27 10.49 -2.49 -14.38
N PRO A 28 11.32 -1.46 -14.64
CA PRO A 28 12.60 -1.30 -13.96
C PRO A 28 12.38 -0.92 -12.49
N GLY A 29 12.42 -1.91 -11.61
CA GLY A 29 12.17 -1.72 -10.17
C GLY A 29 10.67 -1.79 -9.84
N PHE A 30 10.28 -2.80 -9.06
CA PHE A 30 8.88 -3.03 -8.70
C PHE A 30 8.47 -2.30 -7.42
N ASN A 31 9.41 -2.05 -6.51
CA ASN A 31 9.10 -1.34 -5.28
C ASN A 31 9.33 0.17 -5.47
N PRO A 32 8.42 1.02 -4.99
CA PRO A 32 7.20 0.69 -4.25
C PRO A 32 6.06 0.09 -5.09
N VAL A 33 5.21 -0.70 -4.45
CA VAL A 33 4.17 -1.50 -5.10
C VAL A 33 3.04 -0.66 -5.69
N ILE A 34 2.70 0.46 -5.04
CA ILE A 34 1.60 1.35 -5.45
C ILE A 34 2.08 2.80 -5.60
N PRO A 35 1.50 3.58 -6.53
CA PRO A 35 1.83 4.99 -6.75
C PRO A 35 1.08 5.89 -5.75
N ASP A 36 1.33 5.70 -4.46
CA ASP A 36 0.87 6.59 -3.40
C ASP A 36 1.72 6.49 -2.14
N TYR A 37 1.56 7.45 -1.23
CA TYR A 37 2.01 7.26 0.13
C TYR A 37 1.01 6.38 0.88
N SER A 38 1.49 5.25 1.37
CA SER A 38 0.70 4.31 2.14
C SER A 38 1.58 3.48 3.05
N ALA A 39 1.00 3.06 4.17
CA ALA A 39 1.69 2.28 5.19
C ALA A 39 0.80 1.18 5.75
N ASP A 40 1.39 0.36 6.62
CA ASP A 40 0.70 -0.67 7.38
C ASP A 40 -0.13 -1.61 6.48
N PRO A 41 0.46 -2.13 5.37
CA PRO A 41 -0.29 -2.86 4.36
C PRO A 41 -0.78 -4.21 4.87
N SER A 42 -1.99 -4.56 4.45
CA SER A 42 -2.55 -5.89 4.52
C SER A 42 -3.02 -6.32 3.13
N VAL A 43 -2.29 -7.29 2.56
CA VAL A 43 -2.56 -7.84 1.23
C VAL A 43 -3.30 -9.17 1.31
N VAL A 44 -4.40 -9.28 0.58
CA VAL A 44 -5.22 -10.50 0.44
C VAL A 44 -5.64 -10.70 -1.01
N THR A 45 -6.20 -11.87 -1.31
CA THR A 45 -6.81 -12.13 -2.62
C THR A 45 -8.21 -12.72 -2.47
N PHE A 46 -9.12 -12.27 -3.33
CA PHE A 46 -10.47 -12.81 -3.45
C PHE A 46 -10.77 -12.99 -4.93
N ASN A 47 -11.22 -14.19 -5.31
CA ASN A 47 -11.62 -14.52 -6.69
C ASN A 47 -10.57 -14.14 -7.76
N GLY A 48 -9.29 -14.38 -7.46
CA GLY A 48 -8.18 -14.11 -8.39
C GLY A 48 -7.77 -12.64 -8.50
N VAL A 49 -8.35 -11.76 -7.68
CA VAL A 49 -8.01 -10.34 -7.61
C VAL A 49 -7.27 -10.06 -6.31
N TYR A 50 -6.23 -9.25 -6.37
CA TYR A 50 -5.44 -8.83 -5.21
C TYR A 50 -5.99 -7.52 -4.65
N TYR A 51 -6.01 -7.43 -3.32
CA TYR A 51 -6.46 -6.28 -2.56
C TYR A 51 -5.38 -5.88 -1.56
N LEU A 52 -5.05 -4.60 -1.50
CA LEU A 52 -4.14 -4.00 -0.54
C LEU A 52 -4.93 -2.95 0.26
N TYR A 53 -5.18 -3.29 1.52
CA TYR A 53 -5.71 -2.37 2.52
C TYR A 53 -4.52 -1.76 3.27
N GLY A 54 -4.58 -0.47 3.58
CA GLY A 54 -3.50 0.19 4.30
C GLY A 54 -3.92 1.54 4.86
N THR A 55 -3.00 2.16 5.58
CA THR A 55 -3.08 3.54 6.04
C THR A 55 -2.76 4.49 4.87
N SER A 56 -3.62 5.49 4.60
CA SER A 56 -3.44 6.47 3.51
C SER A 56 -2.59 7.67 3.96
N ASP A 57 -1.27 7.63 3.77
CA ASP A 57 -0.34 8.70 4.15
C ASP A 57 -0.54 9.95 3.26
N ILE A 58 -0.47 11.15 3.85
CA ILE A 58 -0.68 12.43 3.12
C ILE A 58 0.32 13.54 3.52
N ASP A 59 1.47 13.18 4.10
CA ASP A 59 2.51 14.13 4.55
C ASP A 59 1.98 15.21 5.53
N GLN A 60 1.17 14.78 6.50
CA GLN A 60 0.59 15.64 7.55
C GLN A 60 0.94 15.12 8.95
N LYS A 61 2.11 14.49 9.08
CA LYS A 61 2.53 13.75 10.29
C LYS A 61 1.44 12.76 10.73
N LEU A 62 1.30 12.52 12.02
CA LEU A 62 0.21 11.70 12.58
C LEU A 62 -1.06 12.50 12.88
N ASP A 63 -1.09 13.80 12.54
CA ASP A 63 -2.21 14.69 12.88
C ASP A 63 -3.40 14.49 11.93
N ARG A 64 -3.14 14.08 10.68
CA ARG A 64 -4.17 13.83 9.66
C ARG A 64 -3.78 12.71 8.70
N MET A 65 -4.79 11.96 8.27
CA MET A 65 -4.71 10.88 7.29
C MET A 65 -5.53 11.21 6.03
N GLY A 66 -5.25 10.54 4.92
CA GLY A 66 -6.24 10.37 3.86
C GLY A 66 -7.40 9.46 4.30
N PRO A 67 -8.57 9.53 3.64
CA PRO A 67 -9.65 8.57 3.88
C PRO A 67 -9.19 7.13 3.57
N PRO A 68 -9.84 6.11 4.16
CA PRO A 68 -9.51 4.73 3.89
C PRO A 68 -9.95 4.34 2.48
N VAL A 69 -9.03 3.74 1.73
CA VAL A 69 -9.24 3.22 0.38
C VAL A 69 -8.71 1.79 0.33
N VAL A 70 -9.11 1.02 -0.69
CA VAL A 70 -8.51 -0.28 -0.97
C VAL A 70 -7.99 -0.31 -2.40
N TRP A 71 -6.70 -0.57 -2.54
CA TRP A 71 -6.08 -0.77 -3.84
C TRP A 71 -6.39 -2.18 -4.33
N LYS A 72 -6.82 -2.27 -5.58
CA LYS A 72 -7.18 -3.49 -6.28
C LYS A 72 -6.29 -3.69 -7.48
N SER A 73 -5.80 -4.92 -7.67
CA SER A 73 -4.99 -5.28 -8.83
C SER A 73 -5.32 -6.68 -9.35
N PRO A 74 -5.39 -6.89 -10.66
CA PRO A 74 -5.50 -8.23 -11.24
C PRO A 74 -4.15 -8.98 -11.27
N ASP A 75 -3.01 -8.27 -11.14
CA ASP A 75 -1.69 -8.83 -11.45
C ASP A 75 -0.56 -8.39 -10.48
N LEU A 76 -0.91 -7.71 -9.38
CA LEU A 76 0.01 -7.06 -8.43
C LEU A 76 0.87 -5.94 -9.03
N ILE A 77 0.71 -5.59 -10.31
CA ILE A 77 1.48 -4.54 -10.99
C ILE A 77 0.61 -3.30 -11.19
N ASN A 78 -0.58 -3.51 -11.74
CA ASN A 78 -1.49 -2.45 -12.11
C ASN A 78 -2.53 -2.30 -11.01
N TRP A 79 -2.41 -1.25 -10.22
CA TRP A 79 -3.25 -1.00 -9.07
C TRP A 79 -4.22 0.15 -9.32
N SER A 80 -5.43 0.02 -8.80
CA SER A 80 -6.42 1.10 -8.82
C SER A 80 -7.30 1.06 -7.57
N TYR A 81 -7.92 2.17 -7.21
CA TYR A 81 -8.99 2.20 -6.22
C TYR A 81 -10.07 3.21 -6.66
N ASN A 82 -11.26 3.06 -6.09
CA ASN A 82 -12.37 3.98 -6.33
C ASN A 82 -13.25 4.09 -5.08
N GLY A 83 -13.30 5.29 -4.50
CA GLY A 83 -14.13 5.61 -3.35
C GLY A 83 -13.46 5.39 -1.99
N ASN A 84 -14.06 6.01 -0.98
CA ASN A 84 -13.78 5.78 0.44
C ASN A 84 -14.52 4.50 0.89
N ILE A 85 -13.80 3.58 1.52
CA ILE A 85 -14.37 2.29 1.94
C ILE A 85 -15.15 2.37 3.26
N LEU A 86 -15.04 3.46 4.04
CA LEU A 86 -15.78 3.66 5.30
C LEU A 86 -16.42 5.07 5.30
N PRO A 87 -17.53 5.28 4.57
CA PRO A 87 -18.12 6.60 4.35
C PRO A 87 -18.97 7.14 5.50
N VAL A 88 -19.19 6.35 6.57
CA VAL A 88 -19.96 6.79 7.74
C VAL A 88 -19.23 7.86 8.57
N ILE A 89 -17.92 8.02 8.35
CA ILE A 89 -17.08 9.06 8.96
C ILE A 89 -16.69 10.06 7.87
N ASP A 90 -16.84 11.36 8.16
CA ASP A 90 -16.25 12.41 7.36
C ASP A 90 -14.77 12.62 7.76
N TRP A 91 -13.88 11.93 7.04
CA TRP A 91 -12.42 11.98 7.25
C TRP A 91 -11.79 13.35 6.97
N SER A 92 -12.52 14.23 6.28
CA SER A 92 -12.03 15.57 5.92
C SER A 92 -12.39 16.63 6.94
N LYS A 93 -13.37 16.36 7.80
CA LYS A 93 -13.91 17.31 8.78
C LYS A 93 -12.96 17.50 9.96
N PRO A 94 -12.50 18.74 10.24
CA PRO A 94 -11.83 19.05 11.48
C PRO A 94 -12.82 19.12 12.65
N TYR A 95 -12.37 18.69 13.83
CA TYR A 95 -13.13 18.78 15.07
C TYR A 95 -12.32 19.53 16.11
N THR A 96 -12.96 20.45 16.83
CA THR A 96 -12.33 21.20 17.92
C THR A 96 -12.54 20.48 19.26
N TYR A 97 -11.50 20.43 20.10
CA TYR A 97 -11.56 19.88 21.44
C TYR A 97 -10.59 20.59 22.38
N LYS A 98 -10.74 20.36 23.69
CA LYS A 98 -9.83 20.88 24.72
C LYS A 98 -8.81 19.80 25.04
N ASP A 99 -7.51 20.13 24.96
CA ASP A 99 -6.47 19.22 25.43
C ASP A 99 -6.43 19.14 26.97
N ARG A 100 -5.52 18.31 27.50
CA ARG A 100 -5.35 18.12 28.96
C ARG A 100 -5.03 19.41 29.73
N ASN A 101 -4.55 20.45 29.05
CA ASN A 101 -4.22 21.75 29.64
C ASN A 101 -5.36 22.79 29.43
N GLY A 102 -6.49 22.38 28.84
CA GLY A 102 -7.61 23.27 28.53
C GLY A 102 -7.38 24.16 27.28
N ALA A 103 -6.35 23.89 26.48
CA ALA A 103 -6.12 24.63 25.24
C ALA A 103 -6.98 24.08 24.11
N ASP A 104 -7.49 24.96 23.24
CA ASP A 104 -8.20 24.54 22.02
C ASP A 104 -7.22 23.85 21.06
N LYS A 105 -7.65 22.69 20.57
CA LYS A 105 -6.99 21.90 19.55
C LYS A 105 -7.96 21.53 18.46
N THR A 106 -7.42 21.32 17.27
CA THR A 106 -8.14 20.75 16.13
C THR A 106 -7.58 19.36 15.85
N GLY A 107 -8.46 18.38 15.69
CA GLY A 107 -8.11 17.02 15.32
C GLY A 107 -9.01 16.47 14.22
N TYR A 108 -8.60 15.34 13.65
CA TYR A 108 -9.34 14.61 12.63
C TYR A 108 -9.54 13.16 13.08
N PHE A 109 -10.60 12.53 12.60
CA PHE A 109 -10.63 11.08 12.58
C PHE A 109 -9.51 10.55 11.69
N ARG A 110 -8.86 9.46 12.10
CA ARG A 110 -7.80 8.80 11.33
C ARG A 110 -8.03 7.29 11.29
N PHE A 111 -7.78 6.70 10.12
CA PHE A 111 -7.89 5.26 9.87
C PHE A 111 -6.49 4.68 9.74
N TRP A 112 -6.11 3.78 10.65
CA TRP A 112 -4.77 3.20 10.70
C TRP A 112 -4.82 1.68 10.66
N ALA A 113 -3.79 1.10 10.05
CA ALA A 113 -3.41 -0.30 10.17
C ALA A 113 -4.59 -1.30 10.07
N PRO A 114 -5.26 -1.38 8.91
CA PRO A 114 -6.24 -2.42 8.70
C PRO A 114 -5.56 -3.79 8.67
N GLY A 115 -5.97 -4.69 9.57
CA GLY A 115 -5.52 -6.07 9.60
C GLY A 115 -6.04 -6.89 8.42
N LYS A 116 -5.65 -8.16 8.37
CA LYS A 116 -6.07 -9.11 7.32
C LYS A 116 -7.59 -9.19 7.18
N VAL A 117 -8.07 -9.03 5.94
CA VAL A 117 -9.49 -9.14 5.61
C VAL A 117 -9.86 -10.61 5.36
N PHE A 118 -10.96 -11.05 5.95
CA PHE A 118 -11.50 -12.41 5.79
C PHE A 118 -12.91 -12.36 5.22
N LYS A 119 -13.28 -13.38 4.44
CA LYS A 119 -14.68 -13.62 4.08
C LYS A 119 -15.31 -14.57 5.09
N LYS A 120 -16.32 -14.10 5.83
CA LYS A 120 -17.05 -14.84 6.86
C LYS A 120 -18.55 -14.52 6.77
N ASP A 121 -19.39 -15.55 6.86
CA ASP A 121 -20.86 -15.43 6.85
C ASP A 121 -21.41 -14.59 5.68
N GLY A 122 -20.78 -14.75 4.50
CA GLY A 122 -21.16 -14.01 3.28
C GLY A 122 -20.65 -12.57 3.21
N ALA A 123 -20.00 -12.05 4.26
CA ALA A 123 -19.44 -10.71 4.31
C ALA A 123 -17.90 -10.72 4.33
N TYR A 124 -17.30 -9.59 3.96
CA TYR A 124 -15.88 -9.30 4.13
C TYR A 124 -15.69 -8.54 5.43
N GLN A 125 -14.86 -9.05 6.32
CA GLN A 125 -14.65 -8.52 7.65
C GLN A 125 -13.19 -8.10 7.84
N MET A 126 -13.00 -6.92 8.43
CA MET A 126 -11.68 -6.39 8.75
C MET A 126 -11.65 -5.82 10.16
N PHE A 127 -10.48 -5.87 10.78
CA PHE A 127 -10.19 -5.11 11.98
C PHE A 127 -9.34 -3.91 11.59
N ALA A 128 -9.70 -2.72 12.05
CA ALA A 128 -8.94 -1.51 11.77
C ALA A 128 -8.89 -0.58 12.97
N THR A 129 -7.80 0.16 13.10
CA THR A 129 -7.67 1.18 14.14
C THR A 129 -8.37 2.45 13.69
N ILE A 130 -9.32 2.93 14.50
CA ILE A 130 -9.87 4.28 14.34
C ILE A 130 -9.34 5.15 15.49
N VAL A 131 -8.79 6.31 15.13
CA VAL A 131 -8.36 7.33 16.07
C VAL A 131 -9.34 8.49 16.03
N LYS A 132 -9.86 8.87 17.19
CA LYS A 132 -10.72 10.03 17.36
C LYS A 132 -9.92 11.34 17.26
N PRO A 133 -10.58 12.49 17.04
CA PRO A 133 -9.92 13.80 16.98
C PRO A 133 -9.02 14.12 18.19
N ASP A 134 -9.39 13.67 19.39
CA ASP A 134 -8.62 13.89 20.62
C ASP A 134 -7.46 12.90 20.84
N GLY A 135 -7.30 11.91 19.96
CA GLY A 135 -6.27 10.88 20.06
C GLY A 135 -6.72 9.60 20.77
N GLN A 136 -7.98 9.48 21.21
CA GLN A 136 -8.49 8.19 21.69
C GLN A 136 -8.45 7.16 20.55
N VAL A 137 -7.91 5.98 20.83
CA VAL A 137 -7.73 4.88 19.86
C VAL A 137 -8.61 3.69 20.20
N GLY A 138 -8.99 2.93 19.18
CA GLY A 138 -9.54 1.60 19.33
C GLY A 138 -9.44 0.79 18.04
N THR A 139 -9.36 -0.53 18.17
CA THR A 139 -9.46 -1.48 17.06
C THR A 139 -10.91 -1.92 16.93
N TYR A 140 -11.50 -1.72 15.75
CA TYR A 140 -12.92 -1.97 15.47
C TYR A 140 -13.09 -3.07 14.43
N LEU A 141 -14.10 -3.93 14.63
CA LEU A 141 -14.57 -4.86 13.61
C LEU A 141 -15.51 -4.14 12.64
N LEU A 142 -15.20 -4.25 11.35
CA LEU A 142 -15.96 -3.70 10.24
C LEU A 142 -16.38 -4.82 9.29
N ALA A 143 -17.53 -4.67 8.63
CA ALA A 143 -18.04 -5.63 7.65
C ALA A 143 -18.58 -4.96 6.38
N ALA A 144 -18.42 -5.61 5.23
CA ALA A 144 -18.94 -5.19 3.93
C ALA A 144 -19.46 -6.38 3.11
N ALA A 145 -20.36 -6.14 2.16
CA ALA A 145 -20.85 -7.17 1.23
C ALA A 145 -19.83 -7.56 0.14
N ILE A 146 -18.93 -6.65 -0.21
CA ILE A 146 -17.85 -6.84 -1.19
C ILE A 146 -16.51 -6.33 -0.61
N PRO A 147 -15.35 -6.79 -1.11
CA PRO A 147 -14.04 -6.37 -0.60
C PRO A 147 -13.79 -4.86 -0.68
N GLU A 148 -14.41 -4.18 -1.65
CA GLU A 148 -14.29 -2.74 -1.88
C GLU A 148 -15.17 -1.87 -0.96
N GLY A 149 -15.98 -2.48 -0.09
CA GLY A 149 -16.91 -1.75 0.76
C GLY A 149 -18.22 -1.35 0.06
N PRO A 150 -18.99 -0.41 0.63
CA PRO A 150 -18.69 0.28 1.89
C PRO A 150 -18.71 -0.69 3.08
N PHE A 151 -17.77 -0.48 4.00
CA PHE A 151 -17.70 -1.14 5.29
C PHE A 151 -18.54 -0.39 6.32
N HIS A 152 -19.06 -1.15 7.28
CA HIS A 152 -19.87 -0.66 8.38
C HIS A 152 -19.40 -1.28 9.70
N PHE A 153 -19.60 -0.57 10.80
CA PHE A 153 -19.34 -1.11 12.14
C PHE A 153 -20.30 -2.25 12.47
N THR A 154 -19.82 -3.28 13.19
CA THR A 154 -20.63 -4.45 13.55
C THR A 154 -21.17 -4.42 14.99
N ASN A 155 -20.67 -3.49 15.81
CA ASN A 155 -20.97 -3.34 17.26
C ASN A 155 -21.58 -1.96 17.60
N GLY A 156 -22.30 -1.37 16.64
CA GLY A 156 -22.81 0.00 16.70
C GLY A 156 -22.99 0.53 15.29
N THR A 157 -23.34 1.81 15.15
CA THR A 157 -23.60 2.42 13.83
C THR A 157 -22.50 3.39 13.40
N GLY A 158 -21.61 3.79 14.31
CA GLY A 158 -20.53 4.73 14.03
C GLY A 158 -19.57 4.88 15.20
N VAL A 159 -18.57 5.75 15.01
CA VAL A 159 -17.82 6.38 16.09
C VAL A 159 -18.06 7.87 15.99
N TYR A 160 -18.34 8.51 17.11
CA TYR A 160 -18.80 9.89 17.14
C TYR A 160 -17.89 10.76 18.01
N PHE A 161 -17.89 12.06 17.72
CA PHE A 161 -17.09 13.03 18.46
C PHE A 161 -17.85 14.36 18.61
N ASN A 162 -18.06 14.79 19.86
CA ASN A 162 -18.90 15.95 20.23
C ASN A 162 -20.35 15.87 19.73
N GLU A 163 -20.92 14.65 19.71
CA GLU A 163 -22.29 14.36 19.28
C GLU A 163 -23.01 13.56 20.38
N PRO A 164 -23.33 14.19 21.53
CA PRO A 164 -23.88 13.50 22.71
C PRO A 164 -25.22 12.79 22.43
N GLU A 165 -26.00 13.28 21.47
CA GLU A 165 -27.24 12.66 21.02
C GLU A 165 -27.03 11.28 20.38
N LYS A 166 -25.80 10.96 19.95
CA LYS A 166 -25.42 9.67 19.37
C LYS A 166 -24.71 8.74 20.37
N ALA A 167 -24.63 9.09 21.65
CA ALA A 167 -23.93 8.27 22.65
C ALA A 167 -24.43 6.81 22.73
N GLY A 168 -25.74 6.58 22.52
CA GLY A 168 -26.33 5.23 22.50
C GLY A 168 -26.06 4.42 21.22
N GLN A 169 -25.44 5.03 20.22
CA GLN A 169 -25.12 4.46 18.91
C GLN A 169 -23.63 4.16 18.74
N GLU A 170 -22.80 4.61 19.68
CA GLU A 170 -21.34 4.49 19.65
C GLU A 170 -20.91 3.02 19.58
N THR A 171 -20.08 2.74 18.58
CA THR A 171 -19.47 1.41 18.43
C THR A 171 -18.41 1.22 19.51
N LYS A 172 -18.43 0.06 20.18
CA LYS A 172 -17.36 -0.33 21.10
C LYS A 172 -16.22 -0.99 20.33
N PRO A 173 -14.96 -0.60 20.56
CA PRO A 173 -13.82 -1.29 19.97
C PRO A 173 -13.71 -2.71 20.54
N VAL A 174 -13.18 -3.64 19.74
CA VAL A 174 -12.88 -5.01 20.17
C VAL A 174 -11.65 -5.02 21.08
N ALA A 175 -10.66 -4.16 20.80
CA ALA A 175 -9.54 -3.86 21.67
C ALA A 175 -9.34 -2.35 21.81
N ASN A 176 -9.15 -1.86 23.04
CA ASN A 176 -8.86 -0.44 23.34
C ASN A 176 -7.39 -0.07 23.04
N ASP A 177 -6.88 -0.51 21.88
CA ASP A 177 -5.52 -0.33 21.44
C ASP A 177 -5.46 -0.34 19.89
N ILE A 178 -4.27 -0.19 19.33
CA ILE A 178 -4.01 -0.12 17.89
C ILE A 178 -3.48 -1.44 17.32
N ASP A 179 -3.43 -1.49 16.00
CA ASP A 179 -2.77 -2.53 15.19
C ASP A 179 -3.32 -3.93 15.46
N GLY A 180 -4.64 -4.05 15.58
CA GLY A 180 -5.30 -5.34 15.74
C GLY A 180 -5.36 -6.12 14.43
N ASP A 181 -4.64 -7.25 14.39
CA ASP A 181 -4.63 -8.17 13.26
C ASP A 181 -5.31 -9.51 13.62
N PRO A 182 -6.30 -9.96 12.82
CA PRO A 182 -6.99 -11.22 13.08
C PRO A 182 -6.21 -12.44 12.56
N PHE A 183 -6.22 -13.51 13.34
CA PHE A 183 -5.80 -14.85 12.92
C PHE A 183 -6.96 -15.83 13.06
N VAL A 184 -7.24 -16.58 12.00
CA VAL A 184 -8.25 -17.64 11.99
C VAL A 184 -7.52 -18.97 11.76
N ASP A 185 -7.67 -19.89 12.71
CA ASP A 185 -7.04 -21.20 12.65
C ASP A 185 -7.90 -22.19 11.84
N ASP A 186 -7.33 -23.35 11.52
CA ASP A 186 -7.96 -24.38 10.67
C ASP A 186 -9.26 -24.95 11.28
N ASP A 187 -9.44 -24.86 12.61
CA ASP A 187 -10.65 -25.28 13.32
C ASP A 187 -11.77 -24.22 13.33
N GLY A 188 -11.53 -23.05 12.75
CA GLY A 188 -12.44 -21.91 12.75
C GLY A 188 -12.37 -21.03 14.00
N SER A 189 -11.56 -21.38 15.01
CA SER A 189 -11.26 -20.49 16.13
C SER A 189 -10.51 -19.25 15.62
N ALA A 190 -10.90 -18.08 16.13
CA ALA A 190 -10.27 -16.82 15.77
C ALA A 190 -9.63 -16.13 16.98
N TYR A 191 -8.60 -15.35 16.68
CA TYR A 191 -7.76 -14.66 17.64
C TYR A 191 -7.47 -13.26 17.13
N LEU A 192 -7.37 -12.30 18.04
CA LEU A 192 -6.89 -10.96 17.72
C LEU A 192 -5.53 -10.79 18.36
N VAL A 193 -4.51 -10.45 17.57
CA VAL A 193 -3.22 -9.99 18.05
C VAL A 193 -3.14 -8.47 17.89
N TRP A 194 -2.52 -7.77 18.82
CA TRP A 194 -2.41 -6.31 18.72
C TRP A 194 -1.16 -5.78 19.43
N ARG A 195 -0.96 -4.45 19.32
CA ARG A 195 0.21 -3.73 19.83
C ARG A 195 0.70 -4.23 21.19
N LYS A 196 2.02 -4.17 21.41
CA LYS A 196 2.72 -4.58 22.63
C LYS A 196 2.54 -6.06 22.96
N ARG A 197 2.55 -6.91 21.93
CA ARG A 197 2.59 -8.38 22.05
C ARG A 197 1.37 -9.00 22.71
N ASN A 198 0.21 -8.34 22.62
CA ASN A 198 -1.01 -8.85 23.21
C ASN A 198 -1.73 -9.78 22.22
N ILE A 199 -2.33 -10.84 22.73
CA ILE A 199 -3.23 -11.73 21.99
C ILE A 199 -4.37 -12.19 22.87
N SER A 200 -5.56 -12.40 22.30
CA SER A 200 -6.68 -13.07 22.96
C SER A 200 -7.58 -13.77 21.93
N LYS A 201 -8.33 -14.77 22.40
CA LYS A 201 -9.33 -15.47 21.60
C LYS A 201 -10.55 -14.58 21.37
N LEU A 202 -11.04 -14.56 20.13
CA LEU A 202 -12.28 -13.89 19.74
C LEU A 202 -13.49 -14.77 20.02
N SER A 203 -14.63 -14.14 20.28
CA SER A 203 -15.95 -14.79 20.21
C SER A 203 -16.22 -15.38 18.82
N PRO A 204 -17.11 -16.36 18.64
CA PRO A 204 -17.44 -16.92 17.32
C PRO A 204 -17.94 -15.90 16.28
N ASP A 205 -18.56 -14.80 16.74
CA ASP A 205 -19.01 -13.68 15.90
C ASP A 205 -17.94 -12.59 15.70
N TRP A 206 -16.76 -12.76 16.32
CA TRP A 206 -15.60 -11.87 16.29
C TRP A 206 -15.81 -10.50 16.94
N LYS A 207 -16.97 -10.26 17.56
CA LYS A 207 -17.35 -8.97 18.11
C LYS A 207 -16.70 -8.64 19.44
N THR A 208 -16.24 -9.63 20.20
CA THR A 208 -15.65 -9.45 21.52
C THR A 208 -14.47 -10.38 21.75
N LEU A 209 -13.62 -10.03 22.71
CA LEU A 209 -12.60 -10.93 23.25
C LEU A 209 -13.25 -11.83 24.30
N THR A 210 -13.01 -13.14 24.22
CA THR A 210 -13.56 -14.15 25.13
C THR A 210 -12.50 -14.86 25.96
N GLY A 211 -11.25 -14.86 25.50
CA GLY A 211 -10.13 -15.43 26.23
C GLY A 211 -9.38 -14.42 27.09
N ASP A 212 -8.53 -14.91 27.99
CA ASP A 212 -7.58 -14.08 28.70
C ASP A 212 -6.68 -13.32 27.72
N LYS A 213 -6.35 -12.08 28.08
CA LYS A 213 -5.32 -11.31 27.38
C LYS A 213 -3.95 -11.90 27.74
N ILE A 214 -3.30 -12.50 26.76
CA ILE A 214 -1.96 -13.09 26.90
C ILE A 214 -0.92 -12.11 26.35
N LEU A 215 0.15 -11.91 27.10
CA LEU A 215 1.35 -11.23 26.62
C LEU A 215 2.31 -12.27 26.04
N ILE A 216 2.47 -12.30 24.73
CA ILE A 216 3.39 -13.21 24.04
C ILE A 216 4.82 -12.88 24.46
N GLN A 217 5.52 -13.88 24.99
CA GLN A 217 6.93 -13.76 25.36
C GLN A 217 7.81 -13.82 24.11
N THR A 218 8.76 -12.90 24.00
CA THR A 218 9.63 -12.74 22.84
C THR A 218 11.10 -12.62 23.26
N SER A 219 12.03 -13.05 22.41
CA SER A 219 13.48 -12.92 22.68
C SER A 219 13.96 -11.47 22.79
N ARG A 220 13.24 -10.54 22.18
CA ARG A 220 13.60 -9.11 22.13
C ARG A 220 12.60 -8.29 22.94
N SER A 221 13.10 -7.45 23.84
CA SER A 221 12.32 -6.40 24.49
C SER A 221 12.31 -5.10 23.65
N GLY A 222 11.57 -4.09 24.10
CA GLY A 222 11.39 -2.82 23.38
C GLY A 222 9.96 -2.60 22.91
N TYR A 223 9.68 -1.38 22.43
CA TYR A 223 8.38 -1.04 21.86
C TYR A 223 8.11 -1.92 20.62
N SER A 224 6.86 -2.36 20.48
CA SER A 224 6.44 -3.26 19.41
C SER A 224 5.00 -2.98 19.02
N GLU A 225 4.77 -2.85 17.72
CA GLU A 225 3.47 -2.67 17.07
C GLU A 225 3.40 -3.50 15.78
N GLY A 226 2.36 -3.32 14.96
CA GLY A 226 2.14 -4.09 13.73
C GLY A 226 2.37 -5.60 13.82
N PRO A 227 1.84 -6.28 14.86
CA PRO A 227 1.99 -7.72 14.93
C PRO A 227 1.04 -8.42 13.95
N PHE A 228 1.44 -9.60 13.50
CA PHE A 228 0.54 -10.52 12.82
C PHE A 228 0.92 -11.96 13.11
N LEU A 229 -0.04 -12.86 12.91
CA LEU A 229 0.19 -14.31 12.98
C LEU A 229 -0.08 -14.93 11.61
N PHE A 230 0.74 -15.93 11.27
CA PHE A 230 0.40 -16.85 10.19
C PHE A 230 0.80 -18.28 10.55
N LYS A 231 0.15 -19.24 9.92
CA LYS A 231 0.41 -20.67 10.11
C LYS A 231 0.97 -21.26 8.82
N ARG A 232 2.01 -22.07 8.93
CA ARG A 232 2.58 -22.82 7.80
C ARG A 232 3.04 -24.18 8.26
N LYS A 233 2.52 -25.25 7.63
CA LYS A 233 2.87 -26.66 7.92
C LYS A 233 2.81 -27.00 9.42
N GLY A 234 1.73 -26.57 10.09
CA GLY A 234 1.51 -26.84 11.52
C GLY A 234 2.32 -25.97 12.49
N ILE A 235 3.11 -25.01 11.99
CA ILE A 235 3.87 -24.06 12.82
C ILE A 235 3.17 -22.71 12.78
N TYR A 236 2.95 -22.11 13.95
CA TYR A 236 2.46 -20.76 14.13
C TYR A 236 3.64 -19.80 14.25
N TYR A 237 3.62 -18.72 13.47
CA TYR A 237 4.64 -17.68 13.47
C TYR A 237 4.03 -16.41 14.02
N TYR A 238 4.53 -15.94 15.16
CA TYR A 238 4.23 -14.62 15.69
C TYR A 238 5.29 -13.65 15.20
N VAL A 239 4.93 -12.74 14.31
CA VAL A 239 5.84 -11.76 13.71
C VAL A 239 5.50 -10.39 14.28
N TYR A 240 6.52 -9.69 14.76
CA TYR A 240 6.33 -8.44 15.50
C TYR A 240 7.44 -7.45 15.23
N THR A 241 7.07 -6.19 15.15
CA THR A 241 8.05 -5.14 14.92
C THR A 241 8.79 -4.75 16.19
N LEU A 242 9.93 -4.09 16.01
CA LEU A 242 10.64 -3.36 17.05
C LEU A 242 11.09 -2.00 16.51
N SER A 243 11.42 -1.07 17.41
CA SER A 243 11.91 0.27 17.06
C SER A 243 10.85 1.11 16.31
N GLY A 244 11.28 2.00 15.42
CA GLY A 244 10.43 2.81 14.57
C GLY A 244 11.23 3.69 13.61
N GLY A 245 10.53 4.40 12.72
CA GLY A 245 11.16 5.25 11.71
C GLY A 245 12.09 4.44 10.79
N SER A 246 13.26 4.99 10.46
CA SER A 246 14.27 4.33 9.62
C SER A 246 14.98 3.15 10.30
N ASN A 247 14.68 2.90 11.58
CA ASN A 247 15.24 1.82 12.39
C ASN A 247 14.22 0.70 12.63
N TYR A 248 13.06 0.74 11.98
CA TYR A 248 12.09 -0.34 12.04
C TYR A 248 12.73 -1.68 11.64
N VAL A 249 12.43 -2.71 12.43
CA VAL A 249 12.81 -4.10 12.15
C VAL A 249 11.66 -5.04 12.48
N TYR A 250 11.63 -6.22 11.85
CA TYR A 250 10.78 -7.33 12.25
C TYR A 250 11.57 -8.47 12.88
N ALA A 251 11.06 -8.97 14.00
CA ALA A 251 11.46 -10.21 14.61
C ALA A 251 10.32 -11.24 14.56
N TYR A 252 10.60 -12.51 14.84
CA TYR A 252 9.55 -13.53 14.97
C TYR A 252 9.83 -14.59 16.04
N MET A 253 8.75 -15.21 16.49
CA MET A 253 8.75 -16.41 17.35
C MET A 253 7.94 -17.53 16.70
N MET A 254 8.20 -18.78 17.10
CA MET A 254 7.53 -19.96 16.58
C MET A 254 6.79 -20.73 17.69
N SER A 255 5.62 -21.27 17.38
CA SER A 255 4.92 -22.24 18.24
C SER A 255 4.45 -23.44 17.43
N LYS A 256 4.48 -24.63 18.04
CA LYS A 256 3.87 -25.86 17.50
C LYS A 256 2.63 -26.30 18.30
N THR A 257 2.27 -25.53 19.34
CA THR A 257 1.16 -25.86 20.24
C THR A 257 -0.13 -25.18 19.82
N GLY A 258 -0.06 -23.92 19.42
CA GLY A 258 -1.24 -23.15 19.03
C GLY A 258 -0.97 -21.65 18.92
N PRO A 259 -1.98 -20.87 18.53
CA PRO A 259 -1.85 -19.43 18.32
C PRO A 259 -1.59 -18.65 19.60
N LEU A 260 -2.01 -19.16 20.77
CA LEU A 260 -1.73 -18.56 22.07
C LEU A 260 -0.35 -18.94 22.65
N GLY A 261 0.43 -19.75 21.93
CA GLY A 261 1.73 -20.23 22.37
C GLY A 261 1.66 -21.50 23.24
N PRO A 262 2.70 -21.79 24.05
CA PRO A 262 3.90 -20.96 24.24
C PRO A 262 4.71 -20.81 22.96
N TYR A 263 5.43 -19.70 22.85
CA TYR A 263 6.31 -19.38 21.73
C TYR A 263 7.77 -19.56 22.11
N SER A 264 8.59 -19.95 21.14
CA SER A 264 10.05 -20.11 21.28
C SER A 264 10.77 -19.40 20.14
N ALA A 265 11.97 -18.92 20.45
CA ALA A 265 12.83 -18.32 19.43
C ALA A 265 13.21 -19.37 18.38
N PRO A 266 13.44 -18.98 17.12
CA PRO A 266 14.07 -19.87 16.15
C PRO A 266 15.49 -20.24 16.59
N SER A 267 16.00 -21.37 16.10
CA SER A 267 17.40 -21.79 16.28
C SER A 267 18.40 -20.90 15.55
N GLY A 268 17.93 -20.10 14.58
CA GLY A 268 18.71 -19.14 13.79
C GLY A 268 18.35 -17.68 14.11
N PRO A 269 18.59 -16.74 13.17
CA PRO A 269 18.24 -15.33 13.39
C PRO A 269 16.73 -15.16 13.58
N ASP A 270 16.36 -14.43 14.63
CA ASP A 270 14.98 -14.01 14.91
C ASP A 270 14.62 -12.71 14.19
N ILE A 271 15.60 -11.83 13.92
CA ILE A 271 15.43 -10.64 13.08
C ILE A 271 15.38 -11.04 11.60
N ILE A 272 14.27 -10.76 10.94
CA ILE A 272 13.98 -11.21 9.57
C ILE A 272 13.83 -10.07 8.56
N LEU A 273 13.69 -8.83 9.03
CA LEU A 273 13.58 -7.64 8.19
C LEU A 273 14.25 -6.46 8.91
N GLN A 274 15.15 -5.76 8.22
CA GLN A 274 15.85 -4.58 8.73
C GLN A 274 16.33 -3.69 7.58
N SER A 275 16.75 -2.47 7.91
CA SER A 275 17.32 -1.53 6.93
C SER A 275 18.50 -2.12 6.17
N ASP A 276 18.54 -1.85 4.86
CA ASP A 276 19.69 -2.10 4.01
C ASP A 276 20.10 -0.76 3.35
N ILE A 277 21.23 -0.23 3.83
CA ILE A 277 21.77 1.06 3.38
C ILE A 277 22.21 0.96 1.92
N ALA A 278 22.83 -0.15 1.51
CA ALA A 278 23.31 -0.35 0.15
C ALA A 278 22.16 -0.50 -0.85
N ALA A 279 21.06 -1.15 -0.44
CA ALA A 279 19.84 -1.26 -1.24
C ALA A 279 18.97 0.02 -1.21
N ASN A 280 19.31 1.01 -0.37
CA ASN A 280 18.53 2.23 -0.14
C ASN A 280 17.07 1.93 0.24
N VAL A 281 16.90 0.98 1.18
CA VAL A 281 15.63 0.60 1.80
C VAL A 281 15.77 0.77 3.31
N TRP A 282 15.06 1.73 3.88
CA TRP A 282 15.20 2.12 5.28
C TRP A 282 13.92 1.85 6.07
N GLY A 283 14.09 1.36 7.29
CA GLY A 283 13.01 1.10 8.23
C GLY A 283 11.88 0.26 7.68
N PRO A 284 12.14 -0.98 7.22
CA PRO A 284 11.08 -1.86 6.76
C PRO A 284 10.19 -2.28 7.95
N GLY A 285 9.11 -1.53 8.16
CA GLY A 285 8.25 -1.58 9.35
C GLY A 285 6.95 -2.32 9.10
N HIS A 286 5.90 -1.96 9.86
CA HIS A 286 4.57 -2.58 9.83
C HIS A 286 4.16 -3.05 8.43
N GLY A 287 3.81 -4.33 8.34
CA GLY A 287 3.28 -4.95 7.13
C GLY A 287 2.67 -6.33 7.41
N ASN A 288 2.61 -7.17 6.39
CA ASN A 288 2.00 -8.49 6.47
C ASN A 288 2.69 -9.52 5.57
N VAL A 289 2.48 -10.81 5.87
CA VAL A 289 2.88 -11.91 5.00
C VAL A 289 1.70 -12.37 4.15
N PHE A 290 1.94 -12.48 2.85
CA PHE A 290 0.99 -12.93 1.86
C PHE A 290 1.49 -14.21 1.20
N GLU A 291 0.65 -15.25 1.19
CA GLU A 291 0.89 -16.45 0.40
C GLU A 291 0.31 -16.27 -1.00
N MET A 292 1.16 -16.35 -2.02
CA MET A 292 0.74 -16.24 -3.41
C MET A 292 -0.06 -17.49 -3.82
N PRO A 293 -1.35 -17.35 -4.18
CA PRO A 293 -2.25 -18.47 -4.40
C PRO A 293 -1.72 -19.51 -5.38
N GLY A 294 -1.76 -20.78 -4.98
CA GLY A 294 -1.37 -21.91 -5.84
C GLY A 294 0.13 -22.02 -6.17
N THR A 295 0.98 -21.16 -5.61
CA THR A 295 2.44 -21.17 -5.90
C THR A 295 3.30 -21.71 -4.76
N GLY A 296 2.76 -21.71 -3.52
CA GLY A 296 3.54 -21.98 -2.31
C GLY A 296 4.61 -20.93 -1.99
N GLN A 297 4.63 -19.80 -2.71
CA GLN A 297 5.55 -18.70 -2.47
C GLN A 297 4.94 -17.72 -1.47
N TYR A 298 5.78 -17.23 -0.55
CA TYR A 298 5.40 -16.21 0.42
C TYR A 298 6.09 -14.90 0.07
N VAL A 299 5.38 -13.80 0.31
CA VAL A 299 5.85 -12.43 0.11
C VAL A 299 5.62 -11.67 1.41
N PHE A 300 6.61 -10.88 1.81
CA PHE A 300 6.47 -9.92 2.90
C PHE A 300 6.19 -8.55 2.29
N PHE A 301 5.01 -8.00 2.54
CA PHE A 301 4.66 -6.61 2.25
C PHE A 301 4.94 -5.77 3.50
N TYR A 302 5.55 -4.60 3.35
CA TYR A 302 5.97 -3.77 4.49
C TYR A 302 6.02 -2.29 4.09
N LEU A 303 5.86 -1.39 5.07
CA LEU A 303 6.16 0.02 4.85
C LEU A 303 7.67 0.26 4.76
N GLU A 304 8.09 1.18 3.90
CA GLU A 304 9.42 1.77 3.88
C GLU A 304 9.36 3.21 4.40
N TYR A 305 10.42 3.68 5.05
CA TYR A 305 10.48 4.97 5.76
C TYR A 305 10.07 6.20 4.93
N GLY A 306 10.22 6.15 3.60
CA GLY A 306 9.86 7.23 2.72
C GLY A 306 10.71 8.49 2.96
N ASN A 307 10.08 9.65 2.85
CA ASN A 307 10.74 10.94 3.08
C ASN A 307 10.72 11.36 4.58
N GLY A 308 10.39 10.42 5.47
CA GLY A 308 10.18 10.63 6.89
C GLY A 308 8.71 10.88 7.26
N TYR A 309 8.38 10.75 8.55
CA TYR A 309 7.00 10.86 9.05
C TYR A 309 6.00 10.00 8.24
N THR A 310 4.89 10.58 7.80
CA THR A 310 3.82 9.93 7.04
C THR A 310 3.93 10.18 5.55
N THR A 311 5.09 9.82 5.00
CA THR A 311 5.38 9.76 3.56
C THR A 311 5.86 8.36 3.15
N ARG A 312 5.40 7.35 3.89
CA ARG A 312 5.83 5.96 3.75
C ARG A 312 5.25 5.38 2.47
N GLN A 313 5.89 4.36 1.92
CA GLN A 313 5.37 3.61 0.77
C GLN A 313 5.44 2.11 1.00
N VAL A 314 4.59 1.35 0.33
CA VAL A 314 4.51 -0.10 0.47
C VAL A 314 5.55 -0.77 -0.44
N PHE A 315 6.38 -1.62 0.14
CA PHE A 315 7.36 -2.46 -0.52
C PHE A 315 6.97 -3.93 -0.36
N ALA A 316 7.47 -4.78 -1.25
CA ALA A 316 7.28 -6.22 -1.20
C ALA A 316 8.56 -6.96 -1.56
N ASN A 317 8.95 -7.97 -0.77
CA ASN A 317 10.02 -8.89 -1.12
C ASN A 317 9.68 -10.33 -0.73
N LYS A 318 10.31 -11.29 -1.40
CA LYS A 318 10.06 -12.71 -1.17
C LYS A 318 10.46 -13.12 0.26
N LEU A 319 9.61 -13.93 0.87
CA LEU A 319 9.85 -14.59 2.15
C LEU A 319 10.10 -16.08 1.91
N ASP A 320 11.26 -16.58 2.32
CA ASP A 320 11.64 -17.98 2.16
C ASP A 320 11.86 -18.65 3.52
N PHE A 321 11.75 -19.98 3.55
CA PHE A 321 11.90 -20.78 4.76
C PHE A 321 13.03 -21.81 4.60
N ASN A 322 13.69 -22.15 5.70
CA ASN A 322 14.55 -23.31 5.82
C ASN A 322 13.71 -24.60 5.94
N ALA A 323 14.37 -25.75 5.81
CA ALA A 323 13.71 -27.06 5.88
C ALA A 323 13.06 -27.33 7.24
N ASP A 324 13.64 -26.82 8.33
CA ASP A 324 13.15 -26.94 9.71
C ASP A 324 11.96 -26.00 10.03
N GLY A 325 11.57 -25.15 9.07
CA GLY A 325 10.50 -24.18 9.21
C GLY A 325 10.96 -22.80 9.70
N THR A 326 12.23 -22.58 10.03
CA THR A 326 12.72 -21.23 10.34
C THR A 326 12.64 -20.32 9.12
N ILE A 327 12.38 -19.02 9.34
CA ILE A 327 12.34 -18.00 8.29
C ILE A 327 13.77 -17.62 7.90
N LYS A 328 14.05 -17.52 6.60
CA LYS A 328 15.27 -16.90 6.10
C LYS A 328 15.10 -15.37 6.13
N PRO A 329 16.08 -14.60 6.63
CA PRO A 329 16.02 -13.15 6.58
C PRO A 329 15.70 -12.65 5.16
N VAL A 330 14.71 -11.77 5.07
CA VAL A 330 14.21 -11.23 3.81
C VAL A 330 15.26 -10.29 3.22
N LYS A 331 15.55 -10.46 1.93
CA LYS A 331 16.46 -9.59 1.18
C LYS A 331 15.68 -8.38 0.67
N VAL A 332 15.60 -7.32 1.48
CA VAL A 332 14.94 -6.07 1.09
C VAL A 332 15.65 -5.41 -0.08
N ASN A 333 14.91 -4.94 -1.09
CA ASN A 333 15.47 -4.22 -2.25
C ASN A 333 14.39 -3.49 -3.06
N ARG A 334 14.81 -2.72 -4.07
CA ARG A 334 13.91 -2.00 -4.99
C ARG A 334 13.38 -2.84 -6.16
N ALA A 335 14.02 -3.97 -6.49
CA ALA A 335 13.54 -4.88 -7.52
C ALA A 335 12.24 -5.60 -7.12
N GLY A 336 12.00 -5.72 -5.81
CA GLY A 336 10.78 -6.24 -5.21
C GLY A 336 10.47 -7.67 -5.62
N ILE A 337 9.20 -7.92 -5.97
CA ILE A 337 8.72 -9.21 -6.48
C ILE A 337 8.48 -9.19 -7.99
N GLY A 338 8.95 -8.17 -8.71
CA GLY A 338 8.60 -7.96 -10.13
C GLY A 338 8.96 -9.13 -11.05
N SER A 339 9.98 -9.92 -10.71
CA SER A 339 10.36 -11.13 -11.47
C SER A 339 9.37 -12.30 -11.31
N LEU A 340 8.48 -12.24 -10.32
CA LEU A 340 7.42 -13.23 -10.08
C LEU A 340 6.12 -12.90 -10.81
N LEU A 341 6.00 -11.68 -11.34
CA LEU A 341 4.75 -11.12 -11.82
C LEU A 341 4.69 -11.10 -13.35
N LYS A 342 3.47 -11.17 -13.87
CA LYS A 342 3.19 -11.07 -15.30
C LYS A 342 2.22 -9.91 -15.53
N ASN A 343 2.68 -8.90 -16.25
CA ASN A 343 1.88 -7.72 -16.56
C ASN A 343 0.70 -8.12 -17.45
N SER A 344 -0.52 -7.82 -17.02
CA SER A 344 -1.75 -8.08 -17.78
C SER A 344 -2.13 -6.92 -18.72
N TYR A 345 -1.43 -5.78 -18.63
CA TYR A 345 -1.72 -4.56 -19.39
C TYR A 345 -0.70 -4.32 -20.51
N PRO A 346 -1.11 -3.65 -21.61
CA PRO A 346 -0.19 -3.19 -22.64
C PRO A 346 0.88 -2.25 -22.07
N VAL A 347 2.07 -2.26 -22.66
CA VAL A 347 3.14 -1.31 -22.30
C VAL A 347 2.71 0.11 -22.65
N ALA A 348 2.88 1.05 -21.72
CA ALA A 348 2.60 2.46 -21.96
C ALA A 348 3.56 3.05 -23.01
N ILE A 349 3.05 3.98 -23.83
CA ILE A 349 3.82 4.77 -24.77
C ILE A 349 4.76 5.68 -23.97
N LYS A 350 6.08 5.46 -24.10
CA LYS A 350 7.09 6.30 -23.47
C LYS A 350 7.25 7.64 -24.23
N PRO A 351 7.02 8.79 -23.59
CA PRO A 351 7.33 10.09 -24.20
C PRO A 351 8.83 10.24 -24.46
N VAL A 352 9.21 10.99 -25.50
CA VAL A 352 10.61 11.30 -25.79
C VAL A 352 11.12 12.49 -25.00
N ALA A 353 10.21 13.35 -24.53
CA ALA A 353 10.49 14.47 -23.65
C ALA A 353 9.26 14.79 -22.80
N VAL A 354 9.49 15.36 -21.62
CA VAL A 354 8.44 15.87 -20.74
C VAL A 354 8.80 17.30 -20.32
N LYS A 355 7.81 18.16 -20.21
CA LYS A 355 7.94 19.51 -19.66
C LYS A 355 6.87 19.73 -18.61
N ALA A 356 7.12 20.67 -17.70
CA ALA A 356 6.10 21.13 -16.78
C ALA A 356 6.19 22.65 -16.62
N SER A 357 5.13 23.24 -16.06
CA SER A 357 5.10 24.64 -15.62
C SER A 357 6.22 24.99 -14.64
N GLY A 358 6.62 24.01 -13.82
CA GLY A 358 7.74 24.09 -12.90
C GLY A 358 7.89 22.78 -12.13
N PHE A 359 8.90 22.70 -11.27
CA PHE A 359 9.07 21.55 -10.39
C PHE A 359 9.74 21.91 -9.06
N LYS A 360 9.47 21.10 -8.04
CA LYS A 360 10.13 21.18 -6.74
C LYS A 360 11.62 20.80 -6.87
N PRO A 361 12.56 21.61 -6.35
CA PRO A 361 13.98 21.29 -6.38
C PRO A 361 14.30 20.09 -5.49
N ASP A 362 15.52 19.59 -5.66
CA ASP A 362 16.08 18.51 -4.86
C ASP A 362 15.94 18.78 -3.35
N SER A 363 15.41 17.79 -2.64
CA SER A 363 15.23 17.77 -1.20
C SER A 363 16.09 16.64 -0.63
N LEU A 364 16.92 16.98 0.36
CA LEU A 364 17.80 16.02 1.01
C LEU A 364 17.09 15.39 2.21
N ILE A 365 16.79 14.11 2.12
CA ILE A 365 16.23 13.32 3.22
C ILE A 365 17.40 12.75 4.00
N LYS A 366 17.44 13.00 5.32
CA LYS A 366 18.48 12.53 6.23
C LYS A 366 17.89 11.62 7.29
N SER A 367 18.66 10.61 7.69
CA SER A 367 18.30 9.75 8.80
C SER A 367 19.53 9.14 9.46
N ILE A 368 19.31 8.44 10.55
CA ILE A 368 20.34 7.68 11.28
C ILE A 368 19.84 6.25 11.41
N ILE A 369 20.66 5.29 10.99
CA ILE A 369 20.34 3.86 10.99
C ILE A 369 21.31 3.11 11.91
N ASP A 370 20.75 2.38 12.86
CA ASP A 370 21.46 1.41 13.68
C ASP A 370 21.53 0.07 12.95
N THR A 371 22.73 -0.30 12.52
CA THR A 371 23.04 -1.54 11.80
C THR A 371 23.43 -2.69 12.73
N ALA A 372 23.59 -2.45 14.04
CA ALA A 372 24.01 -3.47 15.01
C ALA A 372 22.82 -4.19 15.70
N ILE A 373 21.58 -3.94 15.24
CA ILE A 373 20.33 -4.38 15.88
C ILE A 373 20.25 -5.91 16.06
N SER A 374 20.91 -6.69 15.20
CA SER A 374 20.90 -8.16 15.27
C SER A 374 21.44 -8.74 16.57
N GLY A 375 22.27 -8.01 17.34
CA GLY A 375 22.91 -8.50 18.57
C GLY A 375 22.27 -8.07 19.90
N ILE A 376 21.26 -7.19 19.91
CA ILE A 376 20.85 -6.50 21.15
C ILE A 376 19.56 -7.09 21.75
N ALA A 377 19.61 -7.49 23.02
CA ALA A 377 18.44 -7.79 23.83
C ALA A 377 17.79 -6.46 24.29
N GLY A 378 16.81 -5.99 23.52
CA GLY A 378 16.14 -4.70 23.76
C GLY A 378 16.47 -3.68 22.68
N ILE A 379 15.53 -3.48 21.77
CA ILE A 379 15.77 -2.67 20.57
C ILE A 379 15.11 -1.31 20.76
N ALA A 380 15.94 -0.30 21.01
CA ALA A 380 15.61 1.12 20.94
C ALA A 380 16.52 1.78 19.88
N PRO A 381 16.02 2.77 19.12
CA PRO A 381 16.86 3.50 18.19
C PRO A 381 18.06 4.14 18.92
N ARG A 382 19.27 3.95 18.39
CA ARG A 382 20.48 4.62 18.86
C ARG A 382 20.87 5.72 17.88
N ASP A 383 21.18 6.91 18.40
CA ASP A 383 21.57 8.07 17.58
C ASP A 383 23.09 8.21 17.42
N LYS A 384 23.89 7.44 18.18
CA LYS A 384 25.36 7.47 18.17
C LYS A 384 25.97 6.16 18.65
N GLY A 385 27.24 5.95 18.34
CA GLY A 385 28.03 4.79 18.77
C GLY A 385 28.35 3.84 17.61
N GLU A 386 29.05 2.76 17.91
CA GLU A 386 29.43 1.77 16.91
C GLU A 386 28.19 1.09 16.29
N GLY A 387 28.22 0.96 14.96
CA GLY A 387 27.12 0.42 14.17
C GLY A 387 26.01 1.43 13.85
N VAL A 388 26.10 2.69 14.28
CA VAL A 388 25.14 3.75 13.94
C VAL A 388 25.67 4.57 12.76
N VAL A 389 24.90 4.65 11.68
CA VAL A 389 25.31 5.24 10.41
C VAL A 389 24.35 6.36 10.00
N ALA A 390 24.89 7.54 9.72
CA ALA A 390 24.12 8.62 9.09
C ALA A 390 23.92 8.32 7.60
N VAL A 391 22.67 8.39 7.14
CA VAL A 391 22.30 8.14 5.75
C VAL A 391 21.55 9.33 5.16
N GLN A 392 21.63 9.45 3.84
CA GLN A 392 20.90 10.48 3.11
C GLN A 392 20.51 10.02 1.70
N ARG A 393 19.38 10.54 1.20
CA ARG A 393 18.92 10.35 -0.17
C ARG A 393 18.26 11.60 -0.70
N ILE A 394 18.28 11.77 -2.02
CA ILE A 394 17.70 12.93 -2.69
C ILE A 394 16.32 12.54 -3.22
N MET A 395 15.32 13.37 -2.90
CA MET A 395 14.00 13.35 -3.53
C MET A 395 13.86 14.61 -4.38
N ASN A 396 13.39 14.49 -5.62
CA ASN A 396 13.16 15.64 -6.49
C ASN A 396 11.80 15.52 -7.19
N GLY A 397 11.25 16.65 -7.63
CA GLY A 397 9.93 16.69 -8.27
C GLY A 397 9.99 16.80 -9.79
N LYS A 398 11.06 16.32 -10.44
CA LYS A 398 11.32 16.56 -11.88
C LYS A 398 10.19 16.02 -12.78
N PRO A 399 9.89 16.65 -13.92
CA PRO A 399 8.80 16.23 -14.80
C PRO A 399 8.93 14.80 -15.34
N GLU A 400 10.17 14.35 -15.59
CA GLU A 400 10.45 13.01 -16.14
C GLU A 400 10.04 11.90 -15.18
N ASN A 401 10.01 12.19 -13.87
CA ASN A 401 9.59 11.23 -12.84
C ASN A 401 8.15 10.77 -13.00
N ALA A 402 7.28 11.55 -13.68
CA ALA A 402 5.88 11.16 -13.88
C ALA A 402 5.70 10.15 -15.03
N VAL A 403 6.75 9.77 -15.75
CA VAL A 403 6.65 8.87 -16.91
C VAL A 403 7.78 7.83 -16.93
N ASP A 404 8.44 7.61 -15.80
CA ASP A 404 9.60 6.73 -15.70
C ASP A 404 9.22 5.28 -15.38
N GLY A 405 7.96 5.02 -15.01
CA GLY A 405 7.44 3.70 -14.68
C GLY A 405 7.73 3.28 -13.23
N ASN A 406 8.16 4.21 -12.38
CA ASN A 406 8.55 3.94 -11.00
C ASN A 406 7.61 4.65 -10.01
N ASN A 407 6.81 3.86 -9.29
CA ASN A 407 5.87 4.36 -8.29
C ASN A 407 6.53 5.07 -7.08
N GLY A 408 7.85 5.09 -6.98
CA GLY A 408 8.61 5.76 -5.92
C GLY A 408 9.15 7.13 -6.30
N THR A 409 8.94 7.56 -7.54
CA THR A 409 9.29 8.88 -8.06
C THR A 409 8.02 9.60 -8.51
N PHE A 410 8.03 10.93 -8.43
CA PHE A 410 6.89 11.73 -8.86
C PHE A 410 7.36 13.08 -9.38
N TRP A 411 6.59 13.64 -10.31
CA TRP A 411 6.61 15.08 -10.58
C TRP A 411 5.85 15.81 -9.48
N MET A 412 6.36 16.95 -9.05
CA MET A 412 5.68 17.87 -8.16
C MET A 412 5.97 19.29 -8.62
N ALA A 413 4.92 20.08 -8.87
CA ALA A 413 5.06 21.47 -9.25
C ALA A 413 5.79 22.30 -8.18
N SER A 414 6.29 23.47 -8.58
CA SER A 414 6.88 24.40 -7.61
C SER A 414 5.79 24.95 -6.69
N GLY A 415 6.10 25.21 -5.41
CA GLY A 415 5.11 25.69 -4.44
C GLY A 415 4.51 27.09 -4.72
N LYS A 416 5.00 27.79 -5.75
CA LYS A 416 4.47 29.10 -6.20
C LYS A 416 3.64 29.00 -7.48
N ASP A 417 3.49 27.79 -8.02
CA ASP A 417 2.78 27.56 -9.27
C ASP A 417 1.25 27.58 -9.05
N THR A 418 0.57 28.51 -9.71
CA THR A 418 -0.88 28.69 -9.59
C THR A 418 -1.66 27.98 -10.70
N GLN A 419 -0.97 27.47 -11.74
CA GLN A 419 -1.57 26.72 -12.84
C GLN A 419 -0.68 25.54 -13.24
N PRO A 420 -0.47 24.59 -12.32
CA PRO A 420 0.43 23.46 -12.53
C PRO A 420 0.01 22.61 -13.73
N TRP A 421 0.93 22.39 -14.66
CA TRP A 421 0.72 21.51 -15.81
C TRP A 421 1.96 20.67 -16.11
N LEU A 422 1.71 19.48 -16.67
CA LEU A 422 2.73 18.58 -17.21
C LEU A 422 2.36 18.20 -18.64
N GLU A 423 3.34 18.23 -19.54
CA GLU A 423 3.21 17.98 -20.96
C GLU A 423 4.18 16.88 -21.39
N ALA A 424 3.65 15.84 -22.03
CA ALA A 424 4.41 14.78 -22.66
C ALA A 424 4.51 15.00 -24.18
N ASP A 425 5.72 15.03 -24.74
CA ASP A 425 5.99 15.00 -26.19
C ASP A 425 6.32 13.56 -26.61
N LEU A 426 5.52 12.99 -27.52
CA LEU A 426 5.70 11.65 -28.07
C LEU A 426 6.69 11.59 -29.25
N GLY A 427 7.27 12.73 -29.64
CA GLY A 427 8.24 12.90 -30.73
C GLY A 427 7.61 12.96 -32.11
N SER A 428 6.52 12.24 -32.32
CA SER A 428 5.69 12.26 -33.52
C SER A 428 4.22 12.07 -33.16
N PRO A 429 3.28 12.45 -34.05
CA PRO A 429 1.87 12.09 -33.87
C PRO A 429 1.71 10.57 -33.74
N LYS A 430 1.00 10.13 -32.71
CA LYS A 430 0.64 8.73 -32.44
C LYS A 430 -0.85 8.66 -32.09
N LYS A 431 -1.47 7.51 -32.35
CA LYS A 431 -2.85 7.26 -31.92
C LYS A 431 -2.82 6.82 -30.45
N ILE A 432 -3.52 7.56 -29.61
CA ILE A 432 -3.63 7.31 -28.17
C ILE A 432 -5.08 6.95 -27.86
N ASN A 433 -5.30 5.82 -27.23
CA ASN A 433 -6.62 5.35 -26.81
C ASN A 433 -7.01 5.92 -25.45
N ARG A 434 -6.08 5.93 -24.48
CA ARG A 434 -6.35 6.45 -23.13
C ARG A 434 -5.11 7.01 -22.44
N CYS A 435 -5.35 7.88 -21.46
CA CYS A 435 -4.37 8.38 -20.50
C CYS A 435 -4.86 8.02 -19.09
N GLU A 436 -3.97 7.44 -18.29
CA GLU A 436 -4.15 7.18 -16.85
C GLU A 436 -3.25 8.15 -16.07
N LEU A 437 -3.82 8.81 -15.07
CA LEU A 437 -3.17 9.84 -14.25
C LEU A 437 -3.20 9.41 -12.78
N TYR A 438 -2.03 9.12 -12.21
CA TYR A 438 -1.85 8.75 -10.81
C TYR A 438 -1.36 9.97 -10.04
N PHE A 439 -2.29 10.75 -9.50
CA PHE A 439 -1.98 11.98 -8.77
C PHE A 439 -1.36 11.70 -7.39
N VAL A 440 -0.49 12.59 -6.92
CA VAL A 440 -0.02 12.58 -5.53
C VAL A 440 -1.19 12.89 -4.59
N ALA A 441 -1.28 12.21 -3.44
CA ALA A 441 -2.39 12.37 -2.48
C ALA A 441 -3.77 12.19 -3.15
N SER A 442 -3.88 11.23 -4.07
CA SER A 442 -5.09 10.95 -4.84
C SER A 442 -6.33 10.69 -3.97
N THR A 443 -6.13 10.27 -2.71
CA THR A 443 -7.21 10.05 -1.74
C THR A 443 -7.95 11.31 -1.32
N LEU A 444 -7.40 12.50 -1.60
CA LEU A 444 -8.07 13.79 -1.37
C LEU A 444 -8.83 14.30 -2.61
N GLY A 445 -8.73 13.60 -3.73
CA GLY A 445 -9.38 13.91 -5.00
C GLY A 445 -8.74 15.07 -5.77
N HIS A 446 -9.00 15.11 -7.08
CA HIS A 446 -8.41 16.07 -7.99
C HIS A 446 -9.41 16.57 -9.04
N THR A 447 -9.29 17.83 -9.43
CA THR A 447 -9.90 18.35 -10.65
C THR A 447 -8.81 18.70 -11.64
N TRP A 448 -9.04 18.42 -12.92
CA TRP A 448 -7.98 18.47 -13.94
C TRP A 448 -8.55 18.67 -15.33
N LYS A 449 -7.71 19.16 -16.24
CA LYS A 449 -8.01 19.28 -17.66
C LYS A 449 -6.92 18.57 -18.46
N LEU A 450 -7.32 17.68 -19.37
CA LEU A 450 -6.41 17.05 -20.32
C LEU A 450 -6.64 17.63 -21.72
N GLU A 451 -5.55 18.04 -22.34
CA GLU A 451 -5.51 18.61 -23.68
C GLU A 451 -4.54 17.81 -24.56
N LYS A 452 -4.77 17.83 -25.86
CA LYS A 452 -3.90 17.20 -26.86
C LYS A 452 -3.53 18.18 -27.96
N SER A 453 -2.40 17.94 -28.61
CA SER A 453 -1.98 18.69 -29.80
C SER A 453 -1.15 17.82 -30.74
N THR A 454 -1.18 18.09 -32.04
CA THR A 454 -0.27 17.49 -33.03
C THR A 454 0.92 18.40 -33.37
N ASP A 455 0.83 19.70 -33.06
CA ASP A 455 1.81 20.73 -33.46
C ASP A 455 2.39 21.54 -32.28
N GLY A 456 1.90 21.31 -31.06
CA GLY A 456 2.32 22.01 -29.84
C GLY A 456 1.78 23.44 -29.73
N LYS A 457 0.98 23.89 -30.71
CA LYS A 457 0.45 25.26 -30.82
C LYS A 457 -1.06 25.29 -30.63
N LYS A 458 -1.78 24.44 -31.36
CA LYS A 458 -3.23 24.30 -31.27
C LYS A 458 -3.57 23.16 -30.31
N TRP A 459 -4.27 23.50 -29.24
CA TRP A 459 -4.64 22.56 -28.19
C TRP A 459 -6.13 22.29 -28.24
N LEU A 460 -6.48 21.01 -28.20
CA LEU A 460 -7.85 20.54 -28.13
C LEU A 460 -8.08 19.89 -26.77
N THR A 461 -9.10 20.34 -26.05
CA THR A 461 -9.53 19.70 -24.81
C THR A 461 -10.05 18.30 -25.09
N VAL A 462 -9.48 17.31 -24.42
CA VAL A 462 -9.98 15.93 -24.42
C VAL A 462 -11.04 15.75 -23.35
N LYS A 463 -10.73 16.17 -22.12
CA LYS A 463 -11.61 16.04 -20.96
C LYS A 463 -11.27 17.11 -19.94
N THR A 464 -12.30 17.71 -19.34
CA THR A 464 -12.19 18.50 -18.12
C THR A 464 -12.96 17.75 -17.03
N ASN A 465 -12.27 17.36 -15.96
CA ASN A 465 -12.86 16.79 -14.77
C ASN A 465 -13.00 17.87 -13.71
N THR A 466 -14.23 18.25 -13.38
CA THR A 466 -14.54 19.28 -12.37
C THR A 466 -14.99 18.67 -11.04
N GLU A 467 -15.09 17.35 -10.95
CA GLU A 467 -15.53 16.64 -9.73
C GLU A 467 -14.31 16.13 -8.95
N THR A 468 -14.20 16.55 -7.68
CA THR A 468 -13.20 16.02 -6.76
C THR A 468 -13.66 14.65 -6.27
N VAL A 469 -13.11 13.58 -6.86
CA VAL A 469 -13.45 12.20 -6.48
C VAL A 469 -12.22 11.47 -5.97
N VAL A 470 -12.42 10.67 -4.91
CA VAL A 470 -11.42 9.79 -4.31
C VAL A 470 -11.21 8.59 -5.23
N ARG A 471 -10.27 8.66 -6.17
CA ARG A 471 -9.94 7.54 -7.08
C ARG A 471 -8.50 7.64 -7.59
N SER A 472 -7.94 6.50 -7.99
CA SER A 472 -6.68 6.44 -8.73
C SER A 472 -6.62 5.17 -9.59
N PRO A 473 -6.17 5.23 -10.85
CA PRO A 473 -5.88 6.46 -11.59
C PRO A 473 -7.16 7.23 -11.97
N GLU A 474 -6.98 8.50 -12.28
CA GLU A 474 -7.93 9.25 -13.10
C GLU A 474 -7.74 8.88 -14.58
N VAL A 475 -8.83 8.74 -15.33
CA VAL A 475 -8.79 8.22 -16.71
C VAL A 475 -9.45 9.16 -17.71
N ALA A 476 -8.74 9.43 -18.81
CA ALA A 476 -9.28 10.03 -20.03
C ALA A 476 -9.16 9.02 -21.19
N GLY A 477 -10.29 8.63 -21.76
CA GLY A 477 -10.34 7.79 -22.96
C GLY A 477 -10.53 8.60 -24.25
N LYS A 478 -10.49 7.92 -25.40
CA LYS A 478 -10.83 8.47 -26.73
C LYS A 478 -9.96 9.68 -27.13
N ILE A 479 -8.68 9.67 -26.77
CA ILE A 479 -7.76 10.78 -27.07
C ILE A 479 -7.54 10.95 -28.58
N GLY A 480 -7.34 9.87 -29.34
CA GLY A 480 -7.13 9.91 -30.79
C GLY A 480 -5.70 10.31 -31.17
N LEU A 481 -5.52 10.93 -32.34
CA LEU A 481 -4.19 11.33 -32.84
C LEU A 481 -3.64 12.52 -32.05
N ALA A 482 -2.45 12.38 -31.48
CA ALA A 482 -1.74 13.43 -30.76
C ALA A 482 -0.23 13.21 -30.80
N ARG A 483 0.55 14.30 -30.80
CA ARG A 483 2.00 14.29 -30.50
C ARG A 483 2.25 14.74 -29.06
N TYR A 484 1.51 15.74 -28.62
CA TYR A 484 1.61 16.32 -27.28
C TYR A 484 0.35 16.01 -26.50
N VAL A 485 0.51 15.64 -25.24
CA VAL A 485 -0.58 15.49 -24.27
C VAL A 485 -0.23 16.29 -23.03
N ARG A 486 -1.12 17.18 -22.61
CA ARG A 486 -0.92 18.06 -21.46
C ARG A 486 -2.03 17.88 -20.45
N VAL A 487 -1.66 17.66 -19.19
CA VAL A 487 -2.58 17.71 -18.05
C VAL A 487 -2.33 18.99 -17.26
N THR A 488 -3.40 19.73 -16.98
CA THR A 488 -3.41 20.86 -16.05
C THR A 488 -4.18 20.46 -14.80
N ILE A 489 -3.57 20.58 -13.63
CA ILE A 489 -4.22 20.32 -12.35
C ILE A 489 -4.96 21.61 -11.95
N LEU A 490 -6.27 21.51 -11.76
CA LEU A 490 -7.15 22.64 -11.42
C LEU A 490 -7.38 22.72 -9.90
N SER A 491 -7.38 21.59 -9.20
CA SER A 491 -7.43 21.48 -7.74
C SER A 491 -6.89 20.11 -7.30
N GLY A 492 -6.40 20.04 -6.05
CA GLY A 492 -5.71 18.87 -5.49
C GLY A 492 -4.21 19.11 -5.35
N ALA A 493 -3.46 18.07 -4.95
CA ALA A 493 -2.01 18.18 -4.86
C ALA A 493 -1.41 18.33 -6.27
N PRO A 494 -0.45 19.25 -6.48
CA PRO A 494 0.00 19.60 -7.82
C PRO A 494 1.14 18.67 -8.29
N GLY A 495 0.90 17.35 -8.30
CA GLY A 495 1.90 16.35 -8.65
C GLY A 495 1.32 15.05 -9.19
N LEU A 496 2.16 14.31 -9.91
CA LEU A 496 1.85 13.01 -10.51
C LEU A 496 2.94 12.02 -10.16
N TRP A 497 2.56 10.88 -9.58
CA TRP A 497 3.40 9.71 -9.51
C TRP A 497 3.65 9.18 -10.92
N GLU A 498 2.58 8.96 -11.69
CA GLU A 498 2.67 8.38 -13.03
C GLU A 498 1.60 8.96 -13.97
N MET A 499 1.97 9.15 -15.24
CA MET A 499 1.12 9.49 -16.37
C MET A 499 1.37 8.46 -17.47
N LYS A 500 0.41 7.55 -17.65
CA LYS A 500 0.54 6.41 -18.59
C LYS A 500 -0.36 6.62 -19.81
N LEU A 501 0.24 6.60 -21.00
CA LEU A 501 -0.44 6.75 -22.29
C LEU A 501 -0.48 5.40 -23.01
N TYR A 502 -1.63 5.00 -23.58
CA TYR A 502 -1.79 3.70 -24.26
C TYR A 502 -2.50 3.83 -25.61
#